data_AF-X1HWX0-F1
#
_entry.id   AF-X1HWX0-F1
#
_cell.length_a   1.000
_cell.length_b   1.000
_cell.length_c   1.000
_cell.angle_alpha   90.00
_cell.angle_beta   90.00
_cell.angle_gamma   90.00
#
_symmetry.space_group_name_H-M   'P 1'
#
loop_
_entity.id
_entity.type
_entity.pdbx_description
1 polymer ?
#
loop_
_entity_poly.entity_id
_entity_poly.type
_entity_poly.pdbx_seq_one_letter_code
_entity_poly.pdbx_strand_id
1 'polypeptide(L)' 'ESILAGGSSGANFWAALKLAREIDSPARIVTVFSDSASRYLSTIFDDEWLREKGFI' A
#
# COMPACT_ATOMS: atom_id res chain seq x y z
N GLU A 1 7.61 3.51 -8.63
CA GLU A 1 8.00 2.27 -7.94
C GLU A 1 7.71 0.98 -8.73
N SER A 2 6.60 0.88 -9.48
CA SER A 2 6.26 -0.32 -10.28
C SER A 2 6.24 -1.63 -9.47
N ILE A 3 5.92 -1.54 -8.17
CA ILE A 3 5.84 -2.69 -7.28
C ILE A 3 4.40 -3.19 -7.26
N LEU A 4 4.19 -4.37 -7.84
CA LEU A 4 2.88 -5.04 -7.90
C LEU A 4 2.67 -5.89 -6.63
N ALA A 5 2.20 -5.24 -5.56
CA ALA A 5 1.97 -5.88 -4.26
C ALA A 5 0.53 -5.75 -3.75
N GLY A 6 0.19 -6.55 -2.73
CA GLY A 6 -1.14 -6.56 -2.12
C GLY A 6 -1.46 -5.36 -1.23
N GLY A 7 -2.71 -5.29 -0.78
CA GLY A 7 -3.24 -4.17 0.00
C GLY A 7 -2.52 -3.92 1.33
N SER A 8 -2.07 -4.98 2.03
CA SER A 8 -1.27 -4.83 3.26
C SER A 8 0.05 -4.11 3.03
N SER A 9 0.67 -4.31 1.86
CA SER A 9 1.89 -3.60 1.45
C SER A 9 1.62 -2.11 1.26
N GLY A 10 0.45 -1.75 0.70
CA GLY A 10 0.00 -0.37 0.62
C GLY A 10 -0.18 0.28 2.00
N ALA A 11 -0.79 -0.43 2.95
CA ALA A 11 -0.94 0.04 4.33
C ALA A 11 0.42 0.25 5.02
N ASN A 12 1.33 -0.71 4.86
CA ASN A 12 2.70 -0.63 5.36
C ASN A 12 3.48 0.57 4.79
N PHE A 13 3.32 0.84 3.49
CA PHE A 13 3.95 1.99 2.84
C PHE A 13 3.35 3.31 3.33
N TRP A 14 2.02 3.38 3.47
CA TRP A 14 1.34 4.55 4.03
C TRP A 14 1.80 4.85 5.46
N ALA A 15 1.91 3.83 6.32
CA ALA A 15 2.42 3.98 7.69
C ALA A 15 3.88 4.45 7.71
N ALA A 16 4.73 3.91 6.83
CA ALA A 16 6.11 4.37 6.69
C ALA A 16 6.20 5.85 6.29
N LEU A 17 5.34 6.31 5.37
CA LEU A 17 5.26 7.72 4.99
C LEU A 17 4.73 8.62 6.11
N LYS A 18 3.79 8.13 6.93
CA LYS A 18 3.33 8.85 8.12
C LYS A 18 4.45 9.02 9.13
N LEU A 19 5.13 7.92 9.47
CA LEU A 19 6.27 7.93 10.38
C LEU A 19 7.41 8.83 9.87
N ALA A 20 7.70 8.81 8.56
CA ALA A 20 8.73 9.66 7.96
C ALA A 20 8.46 11.17 8.16
N ARG A 21 7.20 11.59 8.33
CA ARG A 21 6.83 12.99 8.58
C ARG A 21 6.98 13.41 10.03
N GLU A 22 7.06 12.44 10.95
CA GLU A 22 7.15 12.67 12.40
C GLU A 22 8.59 12.57 12.91
N ILE A 23 9.54 12.14 12.08
CA ILE A 23 10.95 12.00 12.46
C ILE A 23 11.73 13.26 12.09
N ASP A 24 12.26 13.94 13.11
CA ASP A 24 12.95 15.24 12.99
C ASP A 24 14.47 15.12 12.74
N SER A 25 14.97 13.90 12.57
CA SER A 25 16.39 13.61 12.38
C SER A 25 16.62 12.69 11.18
N PRO A 26 17.84 12.64 10.60
CA PRO A 26 18.13 11.74 9.51
C PRO A 26 17.84 10.28 9.89
N ALA A 27 16.89 9.65 9.20
CA ALA A 27 16.47 8.28 9.47
C ALA A 27 16.29 7.48 8.18
N ARG A 28 16.40 6.15 8.30
CA ARG A 28 16.09 5.19 7.23
C ARG A 28 14.97 4.29 7.71
N ILE A 29 13.83 4.32 7.02
CA ILE A 29 12.68 3.48 7.33
C ILE A 29 12.67 2.30 6.36
N VAL A 30 12.49 1.09 6.91
CA VAL A 30 12.32 -0.15 6.15
C VAL A 30 10.92 -0.67 6.41
N THR A 31 10.23 -1.11 5.36
CA THR A 31 8.89 -1.70 5.46
C THR A 31 8.77 -2.93 4.57
N VAL A 32 7.79 -3.80 4.86
CA VAL A 32 7.63 -5.10 4.21
C VAL A 32 6.47 -5.06 3.23
N PHE A 33 6.69 -5.62 2.04
CA PHE A 33 5.66 -5.87 1.06
C PHE A 33 5.33 -7.37 1.11
N SER A 34 4.14 -7.70 1.63
CA SER A 34 3.84 -9.04 2.14
C SER A 34 3.58 -10.08 1.06
N ASP A 35 2.99 -9.67 -0.07
CA ASP A 35 2.64 -10.56 -1.17
C ASP A 35 2.42 -9.81 -2.49
N SER A 36 2.20 -10.57 -3.56
CA SER A 36 2.03 -10.06 -4.93
C SER A 36 0.60 -9.60 -5.22
N ALA A 37 0.48 -8.56 -6.06
CA ALA A 37 -0.79 -8.05 -6.57
C ALA A 37 -1.61 -9.10 -7.33
N SER A 38 -1.01 -10.18 -7.84
CA SER A 38 -1.71 -11.21 -8.61
C SER A 38 -2.90 -11.83 -7.87
N ARG A 39 -2.86 -11.82 -6.53
CA ARG A 39 -3.95 -12.30 -5.66
C ARG A 39 -5.17 -11.37 -5.61
N TYR A 40 -5.01 -10.12 -6.06
CA TYR A 40 -5.97 -9.04 -5.84
C TYR A 40 -6.43 -8.35 -7.13
N LEU A 41 -6.06 -8.88 -8.31
CA LEU A 41 -6.38 -8.28 -9.60
C LEU A 41 -7.88 -8.02 -9.79
N SER A 42 -8.74 -8.90 -9.27
CA SER A 42 -10.21 -8.78 -9.31
C SER A 42 -10.80 -8.04 -8.09
N THR A 43 -9.98 -7.29 -7.34
CA THR A 43 -10.41 -6.57 -6.12
C THR A 43 -9.86 -5.15 -6.11
N ILE A 44 -8.85 -4.83 -5.31
CA ILE A 44 -8.30 -3.47 -5.16
C ILE A 44 -7.68 -2.89 -6.45
N PHE A 45 -7.49 -3.71 -7.48
CA PHE A 45 -7.03 -3.31 -8.81
C PHE A 45 -8.16 -3.23 -9.85
N ASP A 46 -9.40 -3.49 -9.43
CA ASP A 46 -10.61 -3.48 -10.26
C ASP A 46 -11.48 -2.29 -9.86
N ASP A 47 -11.71 -1.36 -10.80
CA ASP A 47 -12.49 -0.15 -10.57
C ASP A 47 -13.97 -0.43 -10.24
N GLU A 48 -14.57 -1.49 -10.79
CA GLU A 48 -15.95 -1.86 -10.48
C GLU A 48 -16.03 -2.33 -9.03
N TRP A 49 -15.11 -3.20 -8.63
CA TRP A 49 -15.01 -3.65 -7.24
C TRP A 49 -14.80 -2.47 -6.27
N LEU A 50 -13.96 -1.50 -6.64
CA LEU A 50 -13.72 -0.31 -5.81
C LEU A 50 -15.00 0.53 -5.65
N ARG A 51 -15.78 0.73 -6.71
CA ARG A 51 -17.08 1.45 -6.66
C ARG A 51 -18.10 0.69 -5.81
N GLU A 52 -18.22 -0.62 -5.98
CA GLU A 52 -19.12 -1.46 -5.17
C GLU A 52 -18.81 -1.40 -3.68
N LYS A 53 -17.52 -1.26 -3.33
CA LYS A 53 -17.06 -1.11 -1.95
C LYS A 53 -17.04 0.34 -1.45
N GLY A 54 -17.36 1.31 -2.29
CA GLY A 54 -17.39 2.73 -1.94
C GLY A 54 -16.01 3.33 -1.65
N PHE A 55 -14.94 2.76 -2.25
CA PHE A 55 -13.60 3.33 -2.16
C PHE A 55 -13.37 4.46 -3.18
N ILE A 56 -14.15 4.46 -4.27
CA ILE A 56 -14.21 5.52 -5.29
C ILE A 56 -15.65 5.79 -5.73
#